data_AF-A0AA37ACV3-F1
#
_entry.id   AF-A0AA37ACV3-F1
#
_cell.length_a   1.000
_cell.length_b   1.000
_cell.length_c   1.000
_cell.angle_alpha   90.00
_cell.angle_beta   90.00
_cell.angle_gamma   90.00
#
_symmetry.space_group_name_H-M   'P 1'
#
loop_
_entity.id
_entity.type
_entity.pdbx_description
1 polymer ?
#
loop_
_entity_poly.entity_id
_entity_poly.type
_entity_poly.pdbx_seq_one_letter_code
_entity_poly.pdbx_strand_id
1 'polypeptide(L)'
;MSSDRRRLNLSLSMQSPQQREAWKVLRAIPLGQRTDAVCRMVCRAQEQEALLDAVRKAIREELEKFHIEQRIKETERPQAEEVDESILGFLRALQEGDDTA
;
A
#
# COMPACT_ATOMS: atom_id res chain seq x y z
N MET A 1 -23.33 41.57 -14.39
CA MET A 1 -22.42 40.83 -13.49
C MET A 1 -21.28 40.30 -14.35
N SER A 2 -20.08 40.87 -14.28
CA SER A 2 -18.94 40.39 -15.07
C SER A 2 -18.58 38.98 -14.62
N SER A 3 -18.67 38.00 -15.51
CA SER A 3 -18.16 36.66 -15.29
C SER A 3 -16.64 36.74 -15.11
N ASP A 4 -16.12 36.43 -13.92
CA ASP A 4 -14.68 36.31 -13.63
C ASP A 4 -14.11 35.11 -14.40
N ARG A 5 -13.74 35.36 -15.67
CA ARG A 5 -13.24 34.34 -16.59
C ARG A 5 -11.77 34.58 -16.87
N ARG A 6 -10.92 33.76 -16.26
CA ARG A 6 -9.47 33.72 -16.54
C ARG A 6 -9.19 32.77 -17.70
N ARG A 7 -8.26 33.15 -18.57
CA ARG A 7 -7.86 32.34 -19.74
C ARG A 7 -6.47 31.77 -19.50
N LEU A 8 -6.34 30.47 -19.75
CA LEU A 8 -5.07 29.77 -19.79
C LEU A 8 -4.72 29.51 -21.26
N ASN A 9 -3.54 29.96 -21.70
CA ASN A 9 -3.07 29.69 -23.06
C ASN A 9 -2.29 28.37 -23.07
N LEU A 10 -2.87 27.35 -23.70
CA LEU A 10 -2.22 26.05 -23.91
C LEU A 10 -2.09 25.79 -25.40
N SER A 11 -0.90 25.41 -25.84
CA SER A 11 -0.66 24.90 -27.19
C SER A 11 -0.22 23.44 -27.08
N LEU A 12 -0.82 22.60 -27.91
CA LEU A 12 -0.49 21.18 -28.00
C LEU A 12 0.35 20.96 -29.26
N SER A 13 1.57 20.50 -29.07
CA SER A 13 2.48 20.11 -30.15
C SER A 13 2.08 18.74 -30.70
N MET A 14 1.78 18.68 -31.99
CA MET A 14 1.49 17.42 -32.69
C MET A 14 2.72 16.52 -32.87
N GLN A 15 3.92 17.03 -32.56
CA GLN A 15 5.16 16.24 -32.56
C GLN A 15 5.24 15.32 -31.35
N SER A 16 4.64 15.71 -30.21
CA SER A 16 4.57 14.85 -29.01
C SER A 16 3.44 13.82 -29.15
N PRO A 17 3.74 12.51 -29.03
CA PRO A 17 2.71 11.47 -29.07
C PRO A 17 1.62 11.67 -28.01
N GLN A 18 2.03 12.01 -26.79
CA GLN A 18 1.11 12.21 -25.67
C GLN A 18 0.17 13.40 -25.91
N GLN A 19 0.69 14.53 -26.40
CA GLN A 19 -0.13 15.70 -26.69
C GLN A 19 -1.05 15.48 -27.91
N ARG A 20 -0.64 14.64 -28.85
CA ARG A 20 -1.49 14.21 -29.98
C ARG A 20 -2.65 13.35 -29.51
N GLU A 21 -2.42 12.41 -28.61
CA GLU A 21 -3.51 11.62 -28.01
C GLU A 21 -4.43 12.50 -27.18
N ALA A 22 -3.89 13.38 -26.33
CA ALA A 22 -4.68 14.36 -25.59
C ALA A 22 -5.55 15.21 -26.54
N TRP A 23 -4.99 15.67 -27.67
CA TRP A 23 -5.73 16.43 -28.67
C TRP A 23 -6.90 15.63 -29.28
N LYS A 24 -6.72 14.34 -29.58
CA LYS A 24 -7.81 13.48 -30.07
C LYS A 24 -8.94 13.39 -29.06
N VAL A 25 -8.61 13.17 -27.78
CA VAL A 25 -9.61 13.11 -26.70
C VAL A 25 -10.34 14.45 -26.57
N LEU A 26 -9.61 15.56 -26.53
CA LEU A 26 -10.21 16.90 -26.39
C LEU A 26 -11.09 17.28 -27.57
N ARG A 27 -10.72 16.89 -28.80
CA ARG A 27 -11.54 17.14 -29.99
C ARG A 27 -12.82 16.33 -30.02
N ALA A 28 -12.82 15.13 -29.46
CA ALA A 28 -14.02 14.29 -29.37
C ALA A 28 -15.10 14.88 -28.43
N ILE A 29 -14.71 15.78 -27.51
CA ILE A 29 -15.64 16.43 -26.59
C ILE A 29 -16.51 17.46 -27.34
N PRO A 30 -17.84 17.47 -27.11
CA PRO A 30 -18.75 18.43 -27.72
C PRO A 30 -18.37 19.90 -27.46
N LEU A 31 -18.70 20.75 -28.43
CA LEU A 31 -18.58 22.21 -28.29
C LEU A 31 -19.38 22.69 -27.08
N GLY A 32 -18.81 23.63 -26.32
CA GLY A 32 -19.44 24.15 -25.09
C GLY A 32 -19.14 23.35 -23.82
N GLN A 33 -18.77 22.06 -23.91
CA GLN A 33 -18.48 21.21 -22.74
C GLN A 33 -16.99 21.01 -22.46
N ARG A 34 -16.11 21.46 -23.37
CA ARG A 34 -14.67 21.17 -23.28
C ARG A 34 -14.01 21.67 -22.01
N THR A 35 -14.25 22.93 -21.64
CA THR A 35 -13.62 23.51 -20.44
C THR A 35 -14.02 22.75 -19.18
N ASP A 36 -15.31 22.48 -19.04
CA ASP A 36 -15.87 21.74 -17.91
C ASP A 36 -15.37 20.28 -17.85
N ALA A 37 -15.34 19.59 -19.00
CA ALA A 37 -14.76 18.25 -19.09
C ALA A 37 -13.27 18.23 -18.73
N VAL A 38 -12.49 19.19 -19.21
CA VAL A 38 -11.06 19.33 -18.87
C VAL A 38 -10.88 19.58 -17.37
N CYS A 39 -11.65 20.48 -16.77
CA CYS A 39 -11.61 20.73 -15.33
C CYS A 39 -11.87 19.46 -14.53
N ARG A 40 -12.93 18.69 -14.87
CA ARG A 40 -13.20 17.41 -14.21
C ARG A 40 -12.07 16.40 -14.36
N MET A 41 -11.51 16.28 -15.57
CA MET A 41 -10.42 15.33 -15.82
C MET A 41 -9.18 15.66 -14.99
N VAL A 42 -8.82 16.94 -14.87
CA VAL A 42 -7.67 17.40 -14.07
C VAL A 42 -7.91 17.15 -12.58
N CYS A 43 -9.07 17.55 -12.05
CA CYS A 43 -9.42 17.30 -10.64
C CYS A 43 -9.40 15.80 -10.31
N ARG A 44 -10.03 14.98 -11.16
CA ARG A 44 -10.09 13.54 -10.95
C ARG A 44 -8.70 12.88 -10.99
N ALA A 45 -7.81 13.34 -11.87
CA ALA A 45 -6.44 12.83 -11.92
C ALA A 45 -5.70 13.09 -10.60
N GLN A 46 -5.83 14.30 -10.06
CA GLN A 46 -5.22 14.69 -8.79
C GLN A 46 -5.81 13.91 -7.60
N GLU A 47 -7.13 13.73 -7.57
CA GLU A 47 -7.82 12.92 -6.55
C GLU A 47 -7.37 11.45 -6.60
N GLN A 48 -7.23 10.89 -7.81
CA GLN A 48 -6.81 9.50 -8.00
C GLN A 48 -5.37 9.27 -7.54
N GLU A 49 -4.46 10.22 -7.79
CA GLU A 49 -3.08 10.16 -7.30
C GLU A 49 -3.05 10.19 -5.76
N ALA A 50 -3.79 11.12 -5.15
CA ALA A 50 -3.91 11.20 -3.69
C ALA A 50 -4.52 9.91 -3.08
N LEU A 51 -5.52 9.32 -3.74
CA LEU A 51 -6.12 8.07 -3.30
C LEU A 51 -5.13 6.91 -3.38
N LEU A 52 -4.36 6.79 -4.47
CA LEU A 52 -3.34 5.74 -4.62
C LEU A 52 -2.28 5.83 -3.52
N ASP A 53 -1.85 7.04 -3.18
CA ASP A 53 -0.89 7.24 -2.11
C ASP A 53 -1.47 6.93 -0.73
N ALA A 54 -2.73 7.30 -0.48
CA ALA A 54 -3.43 6.92 0.74
C ALA A 54 -3.54 5.38 0.87
N VAL A 55 -3.90 4.68 -0.21
CA VAL A 55 -3.98 3.21 -0.24
C VAL A 55 -2.61 2.58 0.00
N ARG A 56 -1.54 3.04 -0.67
CA ARG A 56 -0.17 2.55 -0.43
C ARG A 56 0.29 2.80 1.00
N LYS A 57 -0.11 3.91 1.61
CA LYS A 57 0.19 4.22 3.00
C LYS A 57 -0.55 3.27 3.94
N ALA A 58 -1.86 3.12 3.77
CA ALA A 58 -2.68 2.20 4.56
C ALA A 58 -2.14 0.76 4.50
N ILE A 59 -1.80 0.26 3.31
CA ILE A 59 -1.24 -1.09 3.15
C ILE A 59 0.09 -1.22 3.91
N ARG A 60 0.98 -0.22 3.84
CA ARG A 60 2.25 -0.26 4.58
C ARG A 60 2.03 -0.25 6.09
N GLU A 61 1.15 0.60 6.59
CA GLU A 61 0.83 0.67 8.02
C GLU A 61 0.25 -0.66 8.53
N GLU A 62 -0.67 -1.28 7.78
CA GLU A 62 -1.24 -2.57 8.16
C GLU A 62 -0.21 -3.72 8.10
N LEU A 63 0.68 -3.71 7.09
CA LEU A 63 1.78 -4.68 7.03
C LEU A 63 2.76 -4.49 8.19
N GLU A 64 3.14 -3.27 8.54
CA GLU A 64 4.04 -3.00 9.67
C GLU A 64 3.43 -3.46 10.99
N LYS A 65 2.15 -3.16 11.24
CA LYS A 65 1.42 -3.64 12.43
C LYS A 65 1.44 -5.17 12.50
N PHE A 66 1.18 -5.84 11.39
CA PHE A 66 1.19 -7.31 11.33
C PHE A 66 2.58 -7.88 11.64
N HIS A 67 3.66 -7.30 11.10
CA HIS A 67 5.03 -7.72 11.43
C HIS A 67 5.37 -7.50 12.91
N ILE A 68 4.91 -6.40 13.50
CA ILE A 68 5.09 -6.13 14.94
C ILE A 68 4.34 -7.17 15.79
N GLU A 69 3.08 -7.46 15.48
CA GLU A 69 2.29 -8.46 16.18
C GLU A 69 2.88 -9.87 16.05
N GLN A 70 3.39 -10.24 14.87
CA GLN A 70 4.09 -11.51 14.68
C GLN A 70 5.36 -11.58 15.53
N ARG A 71 6.16 -10.51 15.57
CA ARG A 71 7.38 -10.45 16.37
C ARG A 71 7.09 -10.55 17.87
N ILE A 72 6.03 -9.90 18.34
CA ILE A 72 5.58 -10.02 19.74
C ILE A 72 5.17 -11.46 20.02
N LYS A 73 4.35 -12.09 19.16
CA LYS A 73 3.97 -13.50 19.32
C LYS A 73 5.15 -14.47 19.25
N GLU A 74 6.17 -14.20 18.44
CA GLU A 74 7.40 -15.00 18.41
C GLU A 74 8.25 -14.82 19.67
N THR A 75 8.24 -13.61 20.25
CA THR A 75 8.94 -13.31 21.52
C THR A 75 8.19 -13.88 22.73
N GLU A 76 6.86 -13.95 22.66
CA GLU A 76 5.96 -14.49 23.68
C GLU A 76 5.71 -16.00 23.54
N ARG A 77 6.12 -16.64 22.44
CA ARG A 77 6.29 -18.09 22.47
C ARG A 77 7.26 -18.34 23.61
N PRO A 78 6.89 -19.15 24.62
CA PRO A 78 7.84 -19.51 25.65
C PRO A 78 9.03 -20.08 24.88
N GLN A 79 10.17 -19.37 24.95
CA GLN A 79 11.45 -19.95 24.60
C GLN A 79 11.41 -21.30 25.26
N ALA A 80 11.34 -22.37 24.47
CA ALA A 80 11.02 -23.71 24.94
C ALA A 80 11.74 -23.89 26.25
N GLU A 81 10.95 -23.82 27.34
CA GLU A 81 11.43 -23.54 28.68
C GLU A 81 12.58 -24.50 28.89
N GLU A 82 13.79 -23.92 28.97
CA GLU A 82 15.06 -24.65 28.89
C GLU A 82 14.92 -25.87 29.77
N VAL A 83 14.75 -27.05 29.16
CA VAL A 83 14.34 -28.23 29.91
C VAL A 83 15.43 -28.47 30.92
N ASP A 84 15.12 -28.21 32.19
CA ASP A 84 16.12 -28.15 33.24
C ASP A 84 16.89 -29.48 33.26
N GLU A 85 18.22 -29.40 33.33
CA GLU A 85 19.10 -30.57 33.30
C GLU A 85 18.74 -31.55 34.43
N SER A 86 18.12 -31.05 35.51
CA SER A 86 17.56 -31.87 36.58
C SER A 86 16.43 -32.80 36.14
N ILE A 87 15.56 -32.36 35.22
CA ILE A 87 14.45 -33.16 34.67
C ILE A 87 15.02 -34.22 33.71
N LEU A 88 16.01 -33.85 32.90
CA LEU A 88 16.69 -34.80 32.01
C LEU A 88 17.47 -35.86 32.80
N GLY A 89 18.13 -35.46 33.90
CA GLY A 89 18.81 -36.37 34.83
C GLY A 89 17.84 -37.34 35.51
N PHE A 90 16.66 -36.87 35.91
CA PHE A 90 15.62 -37.71 36.49
C PHE A 90 15.12 -38.78 35.50
N LEU A 91 14.85 -38.38 34.24
CA LEU A 91 14.41 -39.33 33.21
C LEU A 91 15.49 -40.37 32.89
N ARG A 92 16.77 -39.97 32.87
CA ARG A 92 17.88 -40.91 32.68
C ARG A 92 17.99 -41.91 33.84
N ALA A 93 17.84 -41.44 35.08
CA ALA A 93 17.88 -42.31 36.25
C ALA A 93 16.74 -43.35 36.27
N LEU A 94 15.55 -43.00 35.77
CA LEU A 94 14.45 -43.96 35.60
C LEU A 94 14.73 -45.00 34.51
N GLN A 95 15.41 -44.61 33.44
CA GLN A 95 15.76 -45.50 32.34
C GLN A 95 16.90 -46.47 32.72
N GLU A 96 17.86 -46.01 33.53
CA GLU A 96 18.97 -46.84 34.02
C GLU A 96 18.56 -47.73 35.22
N GLY A 97 17.47 -47.40 35.91
CA GLY A 97 16.95 -48.16 37.05
C GLY A 97 16.18 -49.44 36.69
N ASP A 98 15.86 -49.68 35.41
CA ASP A 98 15.09 -50.84 34.94
C ASP A 98 15.97 -52.03 34.47
N ASP A 99 17.30 -51.89 34.52
CA ASP A 99 18.27 -52.94 34.13
C ASP A 99 18.79 -53.78 35.31
N THR A 100 18.13 -53.74 36.48
CA THR A 100 18.51 -54.55 37.65
C THR A 100 17.35 -55.35 38.26
N ALA A 101 16.68 -56.14 37.42
CA ALA A 101 15.78 -57.22 37.85
C ALA A 101 16.17 -58.55 37.21
#